data_AF-A0A0D1D922-F1
#
_entry.id   AF-A0A0D1D922-F1
#
_cell.length_a   1.000
_cell.length_b   1.000
_cell.length_c   1.000
_cell.angle_alpha   90.00
_cell.angle_beta   90.00
_cell.angle_gamma   90.00
#
_symmetry.space_group_name_H-M   'P 1'
#
loop_
_entity.id
_entity.type
_entity.pdbx_description
1 polymer ?
#
loop_
_entity_poly.entity_id
_entity_poly.type
_entity_poly.pdbx_seq_one_letter_code
_entity_poly.pdbx_strand_id
1 'polypeptide(L)'
;MGWRLIRSEPQPLAADPAPADGARAFRDGFLVTVFNPKGLLFFVAFVPQFIRPDLAYLPQAATFVALFTLLGILNGVAYALGADALRRVIADMGVLRWINRASGTAIAGAGLAALFARRPA
;
A
#
# COMPACT_ATOMS: atom_id res chain seq x y z
N MET A 1 6.43 -20.05 6.99
CA MET A 1 6.67 -18.82 6.18
C MET A 1 7.88 -18.03 6.68
N GLY A 2 7.94 -17.54 7.93
CA GLY A 2 9.06 -16.72 8.44
C GLY A 2 10.46 -17.36 8.37
N TRP A 3 10.60 -18.66 8.68
CA TRP A 3 11.90 -19.36 8.61
C TRP A 3 12.52 -19.42 7.20
N ARG A 4 11.68 -19.47 6.15
CA ARG A 4 12.15 -19.45 4.76
C ARG A 4 12.72 -18.07 4.40
N LEU A 5 12.08 -16.99 4.85
CA LEU A 5 12.54 -15.61 4.64
C LEU A 5 13.92 -15.35 5.29
N ILE A 6 14.14 -15.89 6.49
CA ILE A 6 15.42 -15.77 7.22
C ILE A 6 16.58 -16.45 6.47
N ARG A 7 16.29 -17.52 5.71
CA ARG A 7 17.30 -18.31 4.98
C ARG A 7 17.40 -17.99 3.50
N SER A 8 16.52 -17.16 2.95
CA SER A 8 16.62 -16.73 1.55
C SER A 8 17.91 -15.95 1.34
N GLU A 9 18.69 -16.37 0.35
CA GLU A 9 19.78 -15.54 -0.16
C GLU A 9 19.17 -14.29 -0.79
N PRO A 10 19.73 -13.09 -0.52
CA PRO A 10 19.27 -11.87 -1.16
C PRO A 10 19.45 -12.03 -2.67
N GLN A 11 18.35 -12.03 -3.41
CA GLN A 11 18.39 -12.04 -4.86
C GLN A 11 18.59 -10.59 -5.31
N PRO A 12 19.46 -10.32 -6.30
CA PRO A 12 19.60 -8.97 -6.85
C PRO A 12 18.22 -8.45 -7.26
N LEU A 13 17.95 -7.17 -7.00
CA LEU A 13 16.76 -6.50 -7.55
C LEU A 13 16.70 -6.80 -9.05
N ALA A 14 15.59 -7.38 -9.50
CA ALA A 14 15.40 -7.75 -10.90
C ALA A 14 15.66 -6.53 -11.81
N ALA A 15 16.17 -6.79 -13.01
CA ALA A 15 16.35 -5.77 -14.04
C ALA A 15 15.07 -4.94 -14.20
N ASP A 16 15.22 -3.65 -14.56
CA ASP A 16 14.09 -2.74 -14.66
C ASP A 16 12.95 -3.40 -15.45
N PRO A 17 11.73 -3.46 -14.87
CA PRO A 17 10.61 -4.08 -15.55
C PRO A 17 10.42 -3.38 -16.91
N ALA A 18 10.10 -4.18 -17.93
CA ALA A 18 9.79 -3.63 -19.25
C ALA A 18 8.75 -2.50 -19.12
N PRO A 19 8.85 -1.44 -19.93
CA PRO A 19 7.92 -0.31 -19.86
C PRO A 19 6.48 -0.81 -19.84
N ALA A 20 5.79 -0.55 -18.74
CA ALA A 20 4.41 -0.97 -18.60
C ALA A 20 3.54 -0.14 -19.56
N ASP A 21 2.61 -0.81 -20.25
CA ASP A 21 1.55 -0.12 -20.98
C ASP A 21 0.69 0.66 -19.97
N GLY A 22 0.81 1.99 -20.00
CA GLY A 22 0.13 2.88 -19.06
C GLY A 22 -1.39 2.74 -19.10
N ALA A 23 -1.97 2.43 -20.27
CA ALA A 23 -3.41 2.23 -20.40
C ALA A 23 -3.86 0.95 -19.68
N ARG A 24 -3.08 -0.12 -19.79
CA ARG A 24 -3.33 -1.37 -19.07
C ARG A 24 -3.17 -1.18 -17.56
N ALA A 25 -2.12 -0.51 -17.11
CA ALA A 25 -1.89 -0.23 -15.69
C ALA A 25 -3.01 0.61 -15.09
N PHE A 26 -3.48 1.64 -15.80
CA PHE A 26 -4.62 2.45 -15.39
C PHE A 26 -5.89 1.61 -15.29
N ARG A 27 -6.20 0.79 -16.30
CA ARG A 27 -7.38 -0.08 -16.29
C ARG A 27 -7.34 -1.05 -15.11
N ASP A 28 -6.23 -1.73 -14.91
CA ASP A 28 -6.10 -2.72 -13.84
C ASP A 28 -6.23 -2.04 -12.47
N GLY A 29 -5.59 -0.87 -12.27
CA GLY A 29 -5.74 -0.07 -11.04
C GLY A 29 -7.17 0.46 -10.81
N PHE A 30 -7.84 0.91 -11.86
CA PHE A 30 -9.24 1.36 -11.81
C PHE A 30 -10.15 0.21 -11.40
N LEU A 31 -10.03 -0.95 -12.04
CA LEU A 31 -10.84 -2.13 -11.73
C LEU A 31 -10.59 -2.59 -10.29
N VAL A 32 -9.34 -2.68 -9.85
CA VAL A 32 -9.00 -3.03 -8.46
C VAL A 32 -9.64 -2.06 -7.47
N THR A 33 -9.62 -0.76 -7.77
CA THR A 33 -10.18 0.27 -6.89
C THR A 33 -11.71 0.17 -6.83
N VAL A 34 -12.38 0.04 -7.98
CA VAL A 34 -13.85 -0.07 -8.05
C VAL A 34 -14.34 -1.36 -7.38
N PHE A 35 -13.66 -2.48 -7.60
CA PHE A 35 -14.01 -3.75 -6.98
C PHE A 35 -13.54 -3.88 -5.52
N ASN A 36 -12.77 -2.92 -4.99
CA ASN A 36 -12.44 -2.86 -3.57
C ASN A 36 -13.44 -1.93 -2.84
N PRO A 37 -14.52 -2.48 -2.26
CA PRO A 37 -15.59 -1.65 -1.69
C PRO A 37 -15.15 -0.88 -0.46
N LYS A 38 -13.99 -1.20 0.15
CA LYS A 38 -13.56 -0.58 1.40
C LYS A 38 -13.44 0.94 1.28
N GLY A 39 -12.84 1.42 0.20
CA GLY A 39 -12.72 2.86 -0.06
C GLY A 39 -14.08 3.50 -0.27
N LEU A 40 -14.93 2.88 -1.08
CA LEU A 40 -16.25 3.40 -1.43
C LEU A 40 -17.19 3.44 -0.21
N LEU A 41 -17.15 2.42 0.64
CA LEU A 41 -17.88 2.36 1.90
C LEU A 41 -17.42 3.45 2.88
N PHE A 42 -16.11 3.74 2.95
CA PHE A 42 -15.61 4.86 3.72
C PHE A 42 -16.18 6.20 3.21
N PHE A 43 -16.20 6.40 1.90
CA PHE A 43 -16.79 7.61 1.31
C PHE A 43 -18.27 7.78 1.67
N VAL A 44 -19.06 6.72 1.49
CA VAL A 44 -20.50 6.74 1.80
C VAL A 44 -20.75 6.97 3.29
N ALA A 45 -19.92 6.41 4.17
CA ALA A 45 -20.08 6.57 5.61
C ALA A 45 -19.69 7.96 6.12
N PHE A 46 -18.62 8.56 5.57
CA PHE A 46 -18.02 9.76 6.14
C PHE A 46 -18.31 11.05 5.36
N VAL A 47 -18.30 11.04 4.02
CA VAL A 47 -18.46 12.29 3.25
C VAL A 47 -19.79 13.00 3.50
N PRO A 48 -20.95 12.31 3.58
CA PRO A 48 -22.21 12.99 3.88
C PRO A 48 -22.20 13.77 5.19
N GLN A 49 -21.38 13.35 6.17
CA GLN A 49 -21.25 14.03 7.47
C GLN A 49 -20.60 15.42 7.34
N PHE A 50 -19.89 15.68 6.25
CA PHE A 50 -19.23 16.96 5.98
C PHE A 50 -19.97 17.83 4.95
N ILE A 51 -21.08 17.34 4.39
CA ILE A 51 -21.92 18.10 3.45
C ILE A 51 -22.98 18.87 4.23
N ARG A 52 -23.05 20.18 3.97
CA ARG A 52 -24.09 21.05 4.49
C ARG A 52 -25.33 20.98 3.61
N PRO A 53 -26.49 20.53 4.12
CA PRO A 53 -27.71 20.39 3.33
C PRO A 53 -28.34 21.75 2.97
N ASP A 54 -27.98 22.82 3.67
CA ASP A 54 -28.44 24.19 3.44
C ASP A 54 -27.70 24.91 2.29
N LEU A 55 -26.65 24.30 1.74
CA LEU A 55 -25.82 24.85 0.68
C LEU A 55 -25.90 24.01 -0.60
N ALA A 56 -25.49 24.59 -1.73
CA ALA A 56 -25.43 23.87 -3.01
C ALA A 56 -24.46 22.67 -2.91
N TYR A 57 -24.92 21.49 -3.32
CA TYR A 57 -24.17 20.24 -3.22
C TYR A 57 -22.94 20.19 -4.14
N LEU A 58 -23.11 20.58 -5.41
CA LEU A 58 -22.11 20.43 -6.47
C LEU A 58 -20.74 21.05 -6.11
N PRO A 59 -20.67 22.32 -5.63
CA PRO A 59 -19.39 22.91 -5.23
C PRO A 59 -18.71 22.16 -4.08
N GLN A 60 -19.48 21.75 -3.08
CA GLN A 60 -18.96 20.99 -1.92
C GLN A 60 -18.39 19.64 -2.37
N ALA A 61 -19.16 18.89 -3.17
CA ALA A 61 -18.74 17.60 -3.71
C ALA A 61 -17.49 17.74 -4.59
N ALA A 62 -17.45 18.74 -5.46
CA ALA A 62 -16.29 19.02 -6.30
C ALA A 62 -15.03 19.33 -5.48
N THR A 63 -15.15 20.11 -4.40
CA THR A 63 -14.05 20.37 -3.46
C THR A 63 -13.54 19.08 -2.82
N PHE A 64 -14.41 18.21 -2.31
CA PHE A 64 -14.00 16.94 -1.72
C PHE A 64 -13.32 16.01 -2.73
N VAL A 65 -13.87 15.89 -3.94
CA VAL A 65 -13.28 15.09 -5.02
C VAL A 65 -11.91 15.64 -5.41
N ALA A 66 -11.78 16.96 -5.57
CA ALA A 66 -10.52 17.60 -5.93
C ALA A 66 -9.44 17.40 -4.86
N LEU A 67 -9.77 17.65 -3.58
CA LEU A 67 -8.84 17.45 -2.46
C LEU A 67 -8.42 16.00 -2.33
N PHE A 68 -9.37 15.07 -2.40
CA PHE A 68 -9.05 13.64 -2.29
C PHE A 68 -8.17 13.17 -3.46
N THR A 69 -8.49 13.58 -4.69
CA THR A 69 -7.70 13.25 -5.87
C THR A 69 -6.28 13.83 -5.76
N LEU A 70 -6.16 15.08 -5.34
CA LEU A 70 -4.86 15.73 -5.14
C LEU A 70 -4.02 14.98 -4.09
N LEU A 71 -4.61 14.65 -2.94
CA LEU A 71 -3.92 13.87 -1.90
C LEU A 71 -3.51 12.49 -2.40
N GLY A 72 -4.37 11.83 -3.19
CA GLY A 72 -4.04 10.55 -3.83
C GLY A 72 -2.86 10.65 -4.78
N ILE A 73 -2.82 11.68 -5.63
CA ILE A 73 -1.69 11.96 -6.52
C ILE A 73 -0.42 12.23 -5.73
N LEU A 74 -0.48 13.12 -4.73
CA LEU A 74 0.67 13.44 -3.88
C LEU A 74 1.19 12.21 -3.15
N ASN A 75 0.30 11.37 -2.63
CA ASN A 75 0.66 10.12 -1.98
C ASN A 75 1.34 9.16 -2.96
N GLY A 76 0.78 8.97 -4.16
CA GLY A 76 1.37 8.13 -5.20
C GLY A 76 2.75 8.61 -5.65
N VAL A 77 2.91 9.92 -5.86
CA VAL A 77 4.20 10.54 -6.19
C VAL A 77 5.20 10.37 -5.05
N ALA A 78 4.79 10.62 -3.80
CA ALA A 78 5.66 10.43 -2.64
C ALA A 78 6.13 8.97 -2.52
N TYR A 79 5.25 8.00 -2.77
CA TYR A 79 5.63 6.58 -2.82
C TYR A 79 6.57 6.28 -3.99
N ALA A 80 6.32 6.81 -5.19
CA ALA A 80 7.18 6.58 -6.35
C ALA A 80 8.60 7.13 -6.13
N LEU A 81 8.71 8.37 -5.64
CA LEU A 81 9.99 9.00 -5.32
C LEU A 81 10.70 8.29 -4.15
N GLY A 82 9.94 7.93 -3.11
CA GLY A 82 10.45 7.18 -1.97
C GLY A 82 10.96 5.80 -2.37
N ALA A 83 10.26 5.11 -3.27
CA ALA A 83 10.66 3.82 -3.82
C ALA A 83 11.95 3.93 -4.64
N ASP A 84 12.12 4.98 -5.46
CA ASP A 84 13.38 5.18 -6.20
C ASP A 84 14.57 5.43 -5.27
N ALA A 85 14.39 6.26 -4.25
CA ALA A 85 15.41 6.50 -3.22
C ALA A 85 15.75 5.20 -2.46
N LEU A 86 14.73 4.44 -2.06
CA LEU A 86 14.89 3.19 -1.32
C LEU A 86 15.51 2.08 -2.18
N ARG A 87 15.22 2.04 -3.49
CA ARG A 87 15.82 1.08 -4.44
C ARG A 87 17.35 1.16 -4.41
N ARG A 88 17.92 2.36 -4.30
CA ARG A 88 19.37 2.57 -4.19
C ARG A 88 19.96 1.98 -2.91
N VAL A 89 19.23 2.08 -1.80
CA VAL A 89 19.64 1.54 -0.49
C VAL A 89 19.48 0.03 -0.43
N ILE A 90 18.36 -0.50 -0.96
CA ILE A 90 18.05 -1.93 -0.99
C ILE A 90 18.88 -2.68 -2.04
N ALA A 91 19.48 -2.00 -3.02
CA ALA A 91 20.45 -2.63 -3.92
C ALA A 91 21.67 -3.24 -3.19
N ASP A 92 21.94 -2.81 -1.96
CA ASP A 92 22.95 -3.43 -1.11
C ASP A 92 22.48 -4.80 -0.57
N MET A 93 23.25 -5.85 -0.88
CA MET A 93 22.96 -7.23 -0.48
C MET A 93 22.98 -7.44 1.05
N GLY A 94 23.74 -6.63 1.78
CA GLY A 94 23.75 -6.61 3.24
C GLY A 94 22.46 -6.05 3.83
N VAL A 95 21.93 -4.98 3.24
CA VAL A 95 20.64 -4.38 3.63
C VAL A 95 19.49 -5.36 3.36
N LEU A 96 19.44 -5.97 2.18
CA LEU A 96 18.44 -7.00 1.85
C LEU A 96 18.46 -8.18 2.82
N ARG A 97 19.65 -8.66 3.21
CA ARG A 97 19.79 -9.71 4.22
C ARG A 97 19.20 -9.29 5.57
N TRP A 98 19.45 -8.06 6.01
CA TRP A 98 18.93 -7.58 7.28
C TRP A 98 17.41 -7.44 7.24
N ILE A 99 16.86 -6.89 6.16
CA ILE A 99 15.40 -6.79 5.93
C ILE A 99 14.74 -8.19 5.94
N ASN A 100 15.32 -9.16 5.22
CA ASN A 100 14.81 -10.53 5.18
C ASN A 100 14.81 -11.19 6.56
N ARG A 101 15.87 -10.98 7.35
CA ARG A 101 15.96 -11.50 8.72
C ARG A 101 14.96 -10.82 9.65
N ALA A 102 14.86 -9.49 9.63
CA ALA A 102 13.93 -8.74 10.46
C ALA A 102 12.46 -9.07 10.13
N SER A 103 12.14 -9.19 8.84
CA SER A 103 10.79 -9.56 8.39
C SER A 103 10.46 -11.00 8.76
N GLY A 104 11.42 -11.91 8.58
CA GLY A 104 11.27 -13.31 8.94
C GLY A 104 11.14 -13.54 10.45
N THR A 105 11.88 -12.80 11.28
CA THR A 105 11.73 -12.84 12.74
C THR A 105 10.41 -12.24 13.20
N ALA A 106 9.96 -11.12 12.61
CA ALA A 106 8.66 -10.53 12.91
C ALA A 106 7.51 -11.50 12.60
N ILE A 107 7.53 -12.15 11.43
CA ILE A 107 6.51 -13.13 11.04
C ILE A 107 6.56 -14.38 11.93
N ALA A 108 7.76 -14.88 12.26
CA ALA A 108 7.90 -16.01 13.17
C ALA A 108 7.39 -15.67 14.58
N GLY A 109 7.71 -14.47 15.08
CA GLY A 109 7.24 -13.93 16.34
C GLY A 109 5.72 -13.78 16.38
N ALA A 110 5.12 -13.19 15.34
CA ALA A 110 3.66 -13.08 15.22
C ALA A 110 2.98 -14.46 15.18
N GLY A 111 3.56 -15.44 14.48
CA GLY A 111 3.07 -16.81 14.46
C GLY A 111 3.14 -17.50 15.83
N LEU A 112 4.25 -17.32 16.57
CA LEU A 112 4.39 -17.82 17.93
C LEU A 112 3.39 -17.14 18.87
N ALA A 113 3.28 -15.81 18.83
CA ALA A 113 2.32 -15.05 19.62
C ALA A 113 0.89 -15.50 19.34
N ALA A 114 0.52 -15.73 18.07
CA ALA A 114 -0.79 -16.24 17.71
C ALA A 114 -1.03 -17.67 18.22
N LEU A 115 -0.01 -18.53 18.26
CA LEU A 115 -0.12 -19.88 18.85
C LEU A 115 -0.32 -19.84 20.37
N PHE A 116 0.38 -18.95 21.07
CA PHE A 116 0.22 -18.79 22.52
C PHE A 116 -1.08 -18.07 22.90
N ALA A 117 -1.52 -17.08 22.13
CA ALA A 117 -2.80 -16.41 22.31
C ALA A 117 -4.00 -17.31 21.99
N ARG A 118 -3.80 -18.40 21.24
CA ARG A 118 -4.82 -19.41 20.93
C ARG A 118 -4.91 -20.55 21.94
N ARG A 119 -4.14 -20.54 23.04
CA ARG A 119 -4.39 -21.50 24.14
C ARG A 119 -5.72 -21.14 24.81
N PRO A 120 -6.81 -21.90 24.60
CA PRO A 120 -8.03 -21.71 25.36
C PRO A 120 -7.76 -22.19 26.79
N ALA A 121 -8.17 -21.41 27.78
CA ALA A 121 -8.43 -21.91 29.12
C ALA A 121 -9.75 -22.69 29.13
#